data_AF-A0A7Y5X782-F1
#
_entry.id   AF-A0A7Y5X782-F1
#
_cell.length_a   1.000
_cell.length_b   1.000
_cell.length_c   1.000
_cell.angle_alpha   90.00
_cell.angle_beta   90.00
_cell.angle_gamma   90.00
#
_symmetry.space_group_name_H-M   'P 1'
#
loop_
_entity.id
_entity.type
_entity.pdbx_description
1 polymer ?
#
loop_
_entity_poly.entity_id
_entity_poly.type
_entity_poly.pdbx_seq_one_letter_code
_entity_poly.pdbx_strand_id
1 'polypeptide(L)'
;MSTPAETSSDRERWVVYAVAGGVVLVLIVIGLVAYRGHASNQQAEAKAEQLIAAIDKAGYNPPSTEQVVGVLGDDGGATCADPSEALSQAVLRGVLSNGAAGPGIRPVIADRTVVRGQLLIIGIYCPDELPRMQELVGRLKTDDVVRQ
;
A
#
# COMPACT_ATOMS: atom_id res chain seq x y z
N MET A 1 -56.61 -27.85 -19.46
CA MET A 1 -55.66 -26.88 -18.89
C MET A 1 -54.66 -26.58 -19.98
N SER A 2 -54.94 -25.55 -20.77
CA SER A 2 -54.23 -25.28 -22.03
C SER A 2 -53.09 -24.32 -21.72
N THR A 3 -51.87 -24.81 -21.80
CA THR A 3 -50.66 -23.99 -21.74
C THR A 3 -50.73 -22.96 -22.86
N PRO A 4 -50.60 -21.64 -22.60
CA PRO A 4 -50.57 -20.66 -23.67
C PRO A 4 -49.37 -20.96 -24.57
N ALA A 5 -49.62 -21.15 -25.86
CA ALA A 5 -48.57 -21.22 -26.87
C ALA A 5 -47.92 -19.83 -26.96
N GLU A 6 -46.67 -19.70 -26.54
CA GLU A 6 -45.90 -18.46 -26.66
C GLU A 6 -45.77 -18.04 -28.13
N THR A 7 -46.47 -16.97 -28.51
CA THR A 7 -46.26 -16.25 -29.77
C THR A 7 -45.20 -15.16 -29.58
N SER A 8 -43.96 -15.54 -29.26
CA SER A 8 -42.84 -14.58 -29.22
C SER A 8 -41.87 -14.86 -30.36
N SER A 9 -41.67 -13.85 -31.20
CA SER A 9 -40.80 -13.89 -32.39
C SER A 9 -39.36 -14.21 -32.01
N ASP A 10 -38.62 -14.96 -32.85
CA ASP A 10 -37.21 -15.32 -32.61
C ASP A 10 -36.34 -14.10 -32.28
N ARG A 11 -36.67 -12.93 -32.85
CA ARG A 11 -35.98 -11.66 -32.59
C ARG A 11 -36.23 -11.13 -31.17
N GLU A 12 -37.43 -11.32 -30.63
CA GLU A 12 -37.80 -10.89 -29.28
C GLU A 12 -37.14 -11.79 -28.22
N ARG A 13 -37.12 -13.11 -28.46
CA ARG A 13 -36.36 -14.07 -27.64
C ARG A 13 -34.86 -13.74 -27.63
N TRP A 14 -34.27 -13.44 -28.79
CA TRP A 14 -32.85 -13.07 -28.88
C TRP A 14 -32.54 -11.77 -28.12
N VAL A 15 -33.40 -10.75 -28.19
CA VAL A 15 -33.25 -9.51 -27.42
C VAL A 15 -33.32 -9.79 -25.92
N VAL A 16 -34.28 -10.60 -25.47
CA VAL A 16 -34.42 -10.97 -24.05
C VAL A 16 -33.17 -11.71 -23.57
N TYR A 17 -32.65 -12.68 -24.34
CA TYR A 17 -31.42 -13.39 -23.97
C TYR A 17 -30.19 -12.49 -24.00
N ALA A 18 -30.08 -11.57 -24.96
CA ALA A 18 -28.97 -10.62 -25.02
C ALA A 18 -28.98 -9.65 -23.83
N VAL A 19 -30.15 -9.13 -23.45
CA VAL A 19 -30.30 -8.25 -22.27
C VAL A 19 -30.02 -9.03 -20.99
N ALA A 20 -30.58 -10.23 -20.83
CA ALA A 20 -30.34 -11.08 -19.67
C ALA A 20 -28.85 -11.44 -19.54
N GLY A 21 -28.20 -11.83 -20.64
CA GLY A 21 -26.76 -12.08 -20.68
C GLY A 21 -25.93 -10.85 -20.31
N GLY A 22 -26.31 -9.67 -20.82
CA GLY A 22 -25.68 -8.40 -20.47
C GLY A 22 -25.79 -8.08 -18.98
N VAL A 23 -26.96 -8.25 -18.38
CA VAL A 23 -27.17 -8.03 -16.93
C VAL A 23 -26.32 -8.98 -16.10
N VAL A 24 -26.29 -10.27 -16.45
CA VAL A 24 -25.45 -11.26 -15.75
C VAL A 24 -23.98 -10.89 -15.86
N LEU A 25 -23.51 -10.47 -17.04
CA LEU A 25 -22.13 -10.06 -17.25
C LEU A 25 -21.76 -8.84 -16.40
N VAL A 26 -22.64 -7.84 -16.32
CA VAL A 26 -22.44 -6.66 -15.45
C VAL A 26 -22.36 -7.07 -13.98
N LEU A 27 -23.24 -7.96 -13.50
CA LEU A 27 -23.21 -8.45 -12.12
C LEU A 27 -21.94 -9.23 -11.81
N ILE A 28 -21.44 -10.03 -12.76
CA ILE A 28 -20.15 -10.74 -12.61
C ILE A 28 -19.00 -9.74 -12.46
N VAL A 29 -18.97 -8.68 -13.28
CA VAL A 29 -17.93 -7.65 -13.18
C VAL A 29 -17.97 -6.93 -11.83
N ILE A 30 -19.17 -6.51 -11.38
CA ILE A 30 -19.35 -5.86 -10.08
C ILE A 30 -18.89 -6.78 -8.95
N GLY A 31 -19.31 -8.06 -8.97
CA GLY A 31 -18.93 -9.04 -7.98
C GLY A 31 -17.41 -9.26 -7.90
N LEU A 32 -16.73 -9.33 -9.06
CA LEU A 32 -15.28 -9.49 -9.12
C LEU A 32 -14.54 -8.27 -8.55
N VAL A 33 -15.00 -7.07 -8.87
CA VAL A 33 -14.40 -5.82 -8.36
C VAL A 33 -14.61 -5.72 -6.84
N ALA A 34 -15.83 -5.98 -6.35
CA ALA A 34 -16.14 -5.93 -4.93
C ALA A 34 -15.34 -6.96 -4.12
N TYR A 35 -15.24 -8.21 -4.60
CA TYR A 35 -14.47 -9.26 -3.93
C TYR A 35 -12.99 -8.91 -3.81
N ARG A 36 -12.39 -8.40 -4.90
CA ARG A 36 -10.99 -7.95 -4.89
C ARG A 36 -10.78 -6.79 -3.93
N GLY A 37 -11.69 -5.82 -3.90
CA GLY A 37 -11.62 -4.68 -2.99
C GLY A 37 -11.72 -5.07 -1.51
N HIS A 38 -12.55 -6.05 -1.17
CA HIS A 38 -12.63 -6.55 0.22
C HIS A 38 -11.36 -7.30 0.65
N ALA A 39 -10.81 -8.13 -0.23
CA ALA A 39 -9.59 -8.88 0.06
C ALA A 39 -8.35 -7.97 0.22
N SER A 40 -8.23 -6.92 -0.60
CA SER A 40 -7.15 -5.93 -0.46
C SER A 40 -7.30 -5.12 0.84
N ASN A 41 -8.53 -4.73 1.21
CA ASN A 41 -8.76 -3.95 2.41
C ASN A 41 -8.40 -4.73 3.70
N GLN A 42 -8.78 -6.01 3.78
CA GLN A 42 -8.39 -6.87 4.90
C GLN A 42 -6.87 -7.07 5.01
N GLN A 43 -6.18 -7.22 3.88
CA GLN A 43 -4.72 -7.35 3.87
C GLN A 43 -4.03 -6.06 4.29
N ALA A 44 -4.54 -4.90 3.87
CA ALA A 44 -4.03 -3.60 4.28
C ALA A 44 -4.16 -3.40 5.80
N GLU A 45 -5.35 -3.70 6.36
CA GLU A 45 -5.61 -3.62 7.80
C GLU A 45 -4.69 -4.56 8.59
N ALA A 46 -4.56 -5.82 8.17
CA ALA A 46 -3.70 -6.80 8.86
C ALA A 46 -2.21 -6.41 8.87
N LYS A 47 -1.69 -5.86 7.77
CA LYS A 47 -0.30 -5.37 7.71
C LYS A 47 -0.12 -4.10 8.54
N ALA A 48 -1.11 -3.21 8.55
CA ALA A 48 -1.10 -2.00 9.35
C ALA A 48 -1.08 -2.32 10.86
N GLU A 49 -1.89 -3.28 11.31
CA GLU A 49 -1.89 -3.76 12.69
C GLU A 49 -0.54 -4.37 13.08
N GLN A 50 0.08 -5.16 12.18
CA GLN A 50 1.42 -5.71 12.42
C GLN A 50 2.48 -4.61 12.58
N LEU A 51 2.42 -3.56 11.75
CA LEU A 51 3.33 -2.42 11.86
C LEU A 51 3.12 -1.66 13.17
N ILE A 52 1.87 -1.37 13.53
CA ILE A 52 1.51 -0.68 14.77
C ILE A 52 2.00 -1.47 15.99
N ALA A 53 1.77 -2.78 16.02
CA ALA A 53 2.23 -3.65 17.11
C ALA A 53 3.77 -3.67 17.22
N ALA A 54 4.48 -3.61 16.09
CA ALA A 54 5.93 -3.55 16.09
C ALA A 54 6.48 -2.21 16.59
N ILE A 55 5.80 -1.10 16.26
CA ILE A 55 6.14 0.25 16.72
C ILE A 55 5.88 0.39 18.23
N ASP A 56 4.73 -0.09 18.70
CA ASP A 56 4.36 -0.10 20.12
C ASP A 56 5.35 -0.93 20.95
N LYS A 57 5.71 -2.13 20.46
CA LYS A 57 6.75 -2.97 21.08
C LYS A 57 8.12 -2.31 21.11
N ALA A 58 8.41 -1.42 20.17
CA ALA A 58 9.64 -0.65 20.13
C ALA A 58 9.59 0.59 21.06
N GLY A 59 8.48 0.83 21.75
CA GLY A 59 8.30 1.89 22.75
C GLY A 59 7.93 3.25 22.17
N TYR A 60 7.48 3.31 20.92
CA TYR A 60 7.10 4.56 20.25
C TYR A 60 5.58 4.67 20.15
N ASN A 61 5.05 5.90 20.16
CA ASN A 61 3.62 6.14 19.98
C ASN A 61 3.20 5.82 18.53
N PRO A 62 2.40 4.77 18.28
CA PRO A 62 2.06 4.37 16.94
C PRO A 62 1.01 5.30 16.30
N PRO A 63 1.05 5.49 14.96
CA PRO A 63 -0.02 6.14 14.22
C PRO A 63 -1.30 5.29 14.21
N SER A 64 -2.45 5.89 13.84
CA SER A 64 -3.71 5.13 13.76
C SER A 64 -3.71 4.17 12.56
N THR A 65 -4.46 3.08 12.65
CA THR A 65 -4.57 2.07 11.58
C THR A 65 -5.05 2.69 10.27
N GLU A 66 -6.01 3.62 10.32
CA GLU A 66 -6.55 4.30 9.14
C GLU A 66 -5.50 5.15 8.43
N GLN A 67 -4.60 5.79 9.19
CA GLN A 67 -3.49 6.56 8.62
C GLN A 67 -2.48 5.65 7.92
N VAL A 68 -2.17 4.48 8.51
CA VAL A 68 -1.24 3.52 7.91
C VAL A 68 -1.83 2.91 6.65
N VAL A 69 -3.10 2.47 6.68
CA VAL A 69 -3.82 1.94 5.52
C VAL A 69 -3.93 2.99 4.41
N GLY A 70 -4.22 4.24 4.75
CA GLY A 70 -4.36 5.33 3.77
C GLY A 70 -3.06 5.71 3.07
N VAL A 71 -1.89 5.46 3.68
CA VAL A 71 -0.57 5.80 3.12
C VAL A 71 0.11 4.61 2.46
N LEU A 72 0.04 3.44 3.10
CA LEU A 72 0.76 2.22 2.68
C LEU A 72 -0.13 1.19 2.00
N GLY A 73 -1.45 1.23 2.18
CA GLY A 73 -2.36 0.23 1.60
C GLY A 73 -2.00 -1.20 1.97
N ASP A 74 -2.18 -2.14 1.04
CA ASP A 74 -1.72 -3.52 1.11
C ASP A 74 -0.39 -3.76 0.36
N ASP A 75 0.01 -2.83 -0.50
CA ASP A 75 1.16 -2.93 -1.40
C ASP A 75 2.40 -2.13 -0.94
N GLY A 76 2.28 -1.33 0.13
CA GLY A 76 3.35 -0.47 0.66
C GLY A 76 3.49 0.87 -0.08
N GLY A 77 2.63 1.15 -1.05
CA GLY A 77 2.58 2.41 -1.81
C GLY A 77 3.92 2.85 -2.39
N ALA A 78 4.17 4.16 -2.37
CA ALA A 78 5.40 4.76 -2.89
C ALA A 78 6.69 4.25 -2.21
N THR A 79 6.59 3.66 -1.02
CA THR A 79 7.72 3.05 -0.32
C THR A 79 8.19 1.77 -1.00
N CYS A 80 7.27 1.05 -1.63
CA CYS A 80 7.50 -0.25 -2.25
C CYS A 80 7.63 -0.20 -3.77
N ALA A 81 7.17 0.89 -4.41
CA ALA A 81 7.24 1.08 -5.85
C ALA A 81 8.68 1.07 -6.39
N ASP A 82 9.63 1.70 -5.68
CA ASP A 82 11.06 1.71 -6.06
C ASP A 82 11.98 2.20 -4.90
N PRO A 83 12.11 1.45 -3.79
CA PRO A 83 12.87 1.90 -2.61
C PRO A 83 14.38 2.02 -2.86
N SER A 84 14.90 1.31 -3.85
CA SER A 84 16.34 1.13 -4.06
C SER A 84 16.90 1.78 -5.34
N GLU A 85 16.06 2.46 -6.11
CA GLU A 85 16.44 3.23 -7.28
C GLU A 85 17.38 4.39 -6.88
N ALA A 86 18.32 4.77 -7.75
CA ALA A 86 19.35 5.74 -7.42
C ALA A 86 18.75 7.10 -7.05
N LEU A 87 17.61 7.46 -7.66
CA LEU A 87 16.87 8.67 -7.33
C LEU A 87 16.22 8.59 -5.95
N SER A 88 15.55 7.49 -5.61
CA SER A 88 14.96 7.29 -4.27
C SER A 88 16.02 7.29 -3.17
N GLN A 89 17.18 6.68 -3.42
CA GLN A 89 18.33 6.77 -2.51
C GLN A 89 18.90 8.17 -2.42
N ALA A 90 19.00 8.91 -3.53
CA ALA A 90 19.51 10.28 -3.56
C ALA A 90 18.54 11.26 -2.88
N VAL A 91 17.23 11.05 -3.02
CA VAL A 91 16.17 11.81 -2.34
C VAL A 91 16.17 11.48 -0.86
N LEU A 92 16.24 10.20 -0.48
CA LEU A 92 16.35 9.80 0.92
C LEU A 92 17.62 10.38 1.56
N ARG A 93 18.79 10.21 0.93
CA ARG A 93 20.02 10.87 1.39
C ARG A 93 19.85 12.38 1.41
N GLY A 94 19.17 12.96 0.42
CA GLY A 94 18.88 14.38 0.32
C GLY A 94 18.07 14.90 1.49
N VAL A 95 17.00 14.20 1.90
CA VAL A 95 16.14 14.55 3.04
C VAL A 95 16.84 14.25 4.37
N LEU A 96 17.54 13.12 4.47
CA LEU A 96 18.28 12.72 5.68
C LEU A 96 19.49 13.62 5.92
N SER A 97 20.14 14.13 4.86
CA SER A 97 21.26 15.07 4.99
C SER A 97 20.80 16.52 4.99
N ASN A 98 19.73 16.89 4.28
CA ASN A 98 19.38 18.28 4.02
C ASN A 98 17.86 18.51 4.20
N GLY A 99 17.46 19.12 5.31
CA GLY A 99 16.04 19.43 5.59
C GLY A 99 15.43 20.58 4.78
N ALA A 100 16.06 21.05 3.69
CA ALA A 100 15.58 22.15 2.85
C ALA A 100 16.04 22.00 1.39
N ALA A 101 15.17 22.33 0.42
CA ALA A 101 15.51 22.41 -0.99
C ALA A 101 15.94 23.84 -1.37
N GLY A 102 17.23 24.17 -1.26
CA GLY A 102 17.76 25.48 -1.69
C GLY A 102 19.01 25.98 -0.93
N PRO A 103 19.50 27.20 -1.23
CA PRO A 103 20.63 27.80 -0.52
C PRO A 103 20.25 28.03 0.96
N GLY A 104 20.91 27.30 1.86
CA GLY A 104 20.54 27.19 3.28
C GLY A 104 20.64 25.78 3.86
N ILE A 105 21.14 24.82 3.08
CA ILE A 105 21.34 23.43 3.51
C ILE A 105 22.17 23.36 4.80
N ARG A 106 21.57 22.79 5.85
CA ARG A 106 22.25 22.36 7.06
C ARG A 106 22.25 20.83 7.10
N PRO A 107 23.43 20.19 7.19
CA PRO A 107 23.54 18.76 7.45
C PRO A 107 22.77 18.38 8.72
N VAL A 108 21.71 17.61 8.60
CA VAL A 108 21.03 16.98 9.75
C VAL A 108 21.54 15.55 9.85
N ILE A 109 21.79 15.05 11.05
CA ILE A 109 22.05 13.63 11.26
C ILE A 109 20.70 12.96 11.51
N ALA A 110 20.36 11.97 10.68
CA ALA A 110 19.12 11.24 10.83
C ALA A 110 19.09 10.45 12.14
N ASP A 111 17.92 10.45 12.78
CA ASP A 111 17.70 9.68 14.00
C ASP A 111 17.68 8.18 13.71
N ARG A 112 18.28 7.40 14.61
CA ARG A 112 18.28 5.93 14.54
C ARG A 112 16.87 5.34 14.54
N THR A 113 15.93 5.99 15.21
CA THR A 113 14.51 5.62 15.28
C THR A 113 13.85 5.65 13.92
N VAL A 114 14.02 6.75 13.18
CA VAL A 114 13.39 6.94 11.86
C VAL A 114 13.89 5.87 10.88
N VAL A 115 15.18 5.58 10.92
CA VAL A 115 15.79 4.56 10.05
C VAL A 115 15.32 3.15 10.40
N ARG A 116 15.17 2.82 11.68
CA ARG A 116 14.60 1.53 12.13
C ARG A 116 13.13 1.39 11.74
N GLY A 117 12.35 2.46 11.85
CA GLY A 117 10.94 2.48 11.41
C GLY A 117 10.82 2.18 9.91
N GLN A 118 11.71 2.75 9.08
CA GLN A 118 11.71 2.47 7.65
C GLN A 118 12.11 1.03 7.30
N LEU A 119 13.06 0.43 8.04
CA LEU A 119 13.38 -0.99 7.88
C LEU A 119 12.22 -1.90 8.29
N LEU A 120 11.45 -1.53 9.31
CA LEU A 120 10.24 -2.24 9.73
C LEU A 120 9.15 -2.20 8.65
N ILE A 121 8.89 -1.02 8.08
CA ILE A 121 7.93 -0.86 6.98
C ILE A 121 8.35 -1.71 5.78
N ILE A 122 9.62 -1.64 5.36
CA ILE A 122 10.12 -2.45 4.24
C ILE A 122 10.08 -3.94 4.57
N GLY A 123 10.38 -4.36 5.80
CA GLY A 123 10.29 -5.77 6.18
C GLY A 123 8.88 -6.35 6.11
N ILE A 124 7.85 -5.54 6.38
CA ILE A 124 6.44 -5.96 6.38
C ILE A 124 5.82 -5.89 4.98
N TYR A 125 6.15 -4.85 4.21
CA TYR A 125 5.50 -4.59 2.91
C TYR A 125 6.34 -5.04 1.70
N CYS A 126 7.67 -5.00 1.79
CA CYS A 126 8.62 -5.30 0.71
C CYS A 126 9.84 -6.13 1.19
N PRO A 127 9.63 -7.38 1.64
CA PRO A 127 10.69 -8.18 2.25
C PRO A 127 11.88 -8.46 1.32
N ASP A 128 11.67 -8.47 0.00
CA ASP A 128 12.72 -8.73 -0.99
C ASP A 128 13.73 -7.58 -1.10
N GLU A 129 13.33 -6.34 -0.79
CA GLU A 129 14.20 -5.15 -0.82
C GLU A 129 14.90 -4.90 0.53
N LEU A 130 14.49 -5.63 1.57
CA LEU A 130 15.04 -5.49 2.93
C LEU A 130 16.56 -5.65 3.01
N PRO A 131 17.21 -6.65 2.35
CA PRO A 131 18.67 -6.81 2.43
C PRO A 131 19.42 -5.61 1.86
N ARG A 132 18.93 -5.07 0.74
CA ARG A 132 19.54 -3.92 0.06
C ARG A 132 19.39 -2.64 0.90
N MET A 133 18.25 -2.50 1.59
CA MET A 133 18.05 -1.35 2.45
C MET A 133 18.84 -1.42 3.76
N GLN A 134 19.05 -2.62 4.32
CA GLN A 134 19.98 -2.82 5.44
C GLN A 134 21.41 -2.41 5.08
N GLU A 135 21.88 -2.68 3.87
CA GLU A 135 23.20 -2.25 3.39
C GLU A 135 23.30 -0.71 3.27
N LEU A 136 22.23 -0.05 2.81
CA LEU A 136 22.17 1.41 2.77
C LEU A 136 22.26 2.00 4.18
N VAL A 137 21.44 1.48 5.09
CA VAL A 137 21.40 1.88 6.50
C VAL A 137 22.73 1.66 7.21
N GLY A 138 23.39 0.53 6.96
CA GLY A 138 24.72 0.24 7.54
C GLY A 138 25.80 1.26 7.15
N ARG A 139 25.63 1.97 6.03
CA ARG A 139 26.55 3.03 5.57
C ARG A 139 26.17 4.42 6.06
N LEU A 140 25.00 4.61 6.66
CA LEU A 140 24.52 5.90 7.14
C LEU A 140 25.06 6.19 8.55
N LYS A 141 25.62 7.39 8.73
CA LYS A 141 25.93 7.92 10.06
C LYS A 141 24.63 8.41 10.70
N THR A 142 24.18 7.74 11.75
CA THR A 142 22.95 8.06 12.50
C THR A 142 23.28 8.39 13.95
N ASP A 143 22.53 9.32 14.53
CA ASP A 143 22.70 9.80 15.90
C ASP A 143 21.36 9.78 16.63
N ASP A 144 21.37 10.03 17.93
CA ASP A 144 20.17 10.10 18.77
C ASP A 144 19.75 11.57 18.94
N VAL A 145 18.86 12.03 18.06
CA VAL A 145 18.45 13.44 17.93
C VAL A 145 16.99 13.68 18.30
N VAL A 146 16.18 12.61 18.39
CA VAL A 146 14.79 12.67 18.85
C VAL A 146 14.76 12.62 20.38
N ARG A 147 14.33 13.72 21.00
CA ARG A 147 14.02 13.74 22.43
C ARG A 147 12.61 13.23 22.64
N GLN A 148 12.48 12.17 23.45
CA GLN A 148 11.19 11.66 23.94
C GLN A 148 10.59 12.62 24.96
#